data_AF-M4BWS4-F1
#
_entry.id   AF-M4BWS4-F1
#
_cell.length_a   1.000
_cell.length_b   1.000
_cell.length_c   1.000
_cell.angle_alpha   90.00
_cell.angle_beta   90.00
_cell.angle_gamma   90.00
#
_symmetry.space_group_name_H-M   'P 1'
#
loop_
_entity.id
_entity.type
_entity.pdbx_description
1 polymer ?
#
loop_
_entity_poly.entity_id
_entity_poly.type
_entity_poly.pdbx_seq_one_letter_code
_entity_poly.pdbx_strand_id
1 'polypeptide(L)'
;MVLFLVAETLRLLDLYKSLRDDPRNVTNKGILLKQHAREHLTSALNASFPREQPWTESQVAVKFKNLRSEYVELKWLSSQPGFHDDGVGLSEDWWKNVKRLRPKAHAFRGKLPWIFEPKMKAIVGTQEPKQDHSEAWTAVEEEAEVGDQQLLQSQLQPQEEESNKEVADVGELTAVSSGAAQATARVRLEQDQ
;
A
#
# COMPACT_ATOMS: atom_id res chain seq x y z
N MET A 1 -1.09 -5.12 4.39
CA MET A 1 -2.25 -4.33 3.92
C MET A 1 -2.20 -2.98 4.61
N VAL A 2 -2.19 -1.87 3.86
CA VAL A 2 -2.13 -0.51 4.44
C VAL A 2 -3.51 -0.13 4.94
N LEU A 3 -3.70 -0.12 6.25
CA LEU A 3 -5.00 0.16 6.88
C LEU A 3 -5.11 1.64 7.22
N PHE A 4 -5.73 2.40 6.33
CA PHE A 4 -6.13 3.78 6.60
C PHE A 4 -7.44 3.80 7.36
N LEU A 5 -7.53 4.67 8.35
CA LEU A 5 -8.80 5.05 8.95
C LEU A 5 -9.69 5.75 7.91
N VAL A 6 -10.99 5.75 8.17
CA VAL A 6 -11.96 6.50 7.40
C VAL A 6 -11.58 7.99 7.32
N ALA A 7 -11.26 8.61 8.46
CA ALA A 7 -10.87 10.01 8.52
C ALA A 7 -9.60 10.30 7.71
N GLU A 8 -8.59 9.43 7.79
CA GLU A 8 -7.37 9.52 7.00
C GLU A 8 -7.66 9.42 5.51
N THR A 9 -8.55 8.51 5.11
CA THR A 9 -8.99 8.34 3.71
C THR A 9 -9.67 9.60 3.19
N LEU A 10 -10.59 10.19 3.96
CA LEU A 10 -11.28 11.43 3.55
C LEU A 10 -10.31 12.62 3.47
N ARG A 11 -9.41 12.75 4.45
CA ARG A 11 -8.40 13.80 4.47
C ARG A 11 -7.41 13.68 3.33
N LEU A 12 -6.98 12.45 3.00
CA LEU A 12 -6.15 12.15 1.85
C LEU A 12 -6.80 12.70 0.57
N LEU A 13 -8.09 12.44 0.35
CA LEU A 13 -8.79 12.90 -0.86
C LEU A 13 -8.96 14.42 -0.91
N ASP A 14 -9.18 15.08 0.24
CA ASP A 14 -9.24 16.54 0.30
C ASP A 14 -7.91 17.19 -0.05
N LEU A 15 -6.82 16.70 0.54
CA LEU A 15 -5.47 17.16 0.26
C LEU A 15 -5.12 16.91 -1.22
N TYR A 16 -5.44 15.73 -1.74
CA TYR A 16 -5.20 15.37 -3.13
C TYR A 16 -5.91 16.33 -4.08
N LYS A 17 -7.19 16.61 -3.84
CA LYS A 17 -7.98 17.55 -4.63
C LYS A 17 -7.34 18.95 -4.63
N SER A 18 -6.98 19.46 -3.45
CA SER A 18 -6.37 20.79 -3.33
C SER A 18 -5.05 20.91 -4.10
N LEU A 19 -4.21 19.86 -4.08
CA LEU A 19 -2.94 19.85 -4.81
C LEU A 19 -3.17 19.76 -6.32
N ARG A 20 -4.19 19.01 -6.74
CA ARG A 20 -4.55 18.82 -8.15
C ARG A 20 -5.11 20.08 -8.80
N ASP A 21 -5.75 20.96 -8.03
CA ASP A 21 -6.27 22.23 -8.54
C ASP A 21 -5.13 23.17 -9.04
N ASP A 22 -3.87 22.92 -8.67
CA ASP A 22 -2.69 23.58 -9.26
C ASP A 22 -2.11 22.75 -10.43
N PRO A 23 -2.13 23.28 -11.68
CA PRO A 23 -1.62 22.60 -12.87
C PRO A 23 -0.13 22.20 -12.78
N ARG A 24 0.66 22.86 -11.93
CA ARG A 24 2.08 22.53 -11.76
C ARG A 24 2.29 21.19 -11.07
N ASN A 25 1.30 20.75 -10.29
CA ASN A 25 1.36 19.55 -9.48
C ASN A 25 0.86 18.30 -10.19
N VAL A 26 0.19 18.42 -11.34
CA VAL A 26 -0.37 17.27 -12.08
C VAL A 26 0.55 16.79 -13.20
N THR A 27 0.56 15.49 -13.46
CA THR A 27 1.24 14.91 -14.63
C THR A 27 0.47 15.23 -15.92
N ASN A 28 1.08 14.98 -17.07
CA ASN A 28 0.47 15.23 -18.39
C ASN A 28 -0.87 14.49 -18.59
N LYS A 29 -1.12 13.39 -17.86
CA LYS A 29 -2.39 12.63 -17.88
C LYS A 29 -3.43 13.18 -16.87
N GLY A 30 -3.15 14.28 -16.17
CA GLY A 30 -4.10 15.14 -15.43
C GLY A 30 -4.72 14.59 -14.14
N ILE A 31 -4.68 13.28 -13.89
CA ILE A 31 -5.20 12.68 -12.65
C ILE A 31 -4.10 12.56 -11.59
N LEU A 32 -2.89 12.14 -12.00
CA LEU A 32 -1.81 11.83 -11.07
C LEU A 32 -1.04 13.10 -10.67
N LEU A 33 -0.61 13.15 -9.41
CA LEU A 33 0.31 14.17 -8.91
C LEU A 33 1.76 13.85 -9.30
N LYS A 34 2.58 14.87 -9.58
CA LYS A 34 4.04 14.79 -9.72
C LYS A 34 4.70 14.47 -8.37
N GLN A 35 5.95 13.99 -8.41
CA GLN A 35 6.70 13.55 -7.22
C GLN A 35 6.68 14.56 -6.07
N HIS A 36 7.04 15.83 -6.33
CA HIS A 36 7.07 16.87 -5.30
C HIS A 36 5.71 17.10 -4.62
N ALA A 37 4.62 16.97 -5.40
CA ALA A 37 3.27 17.11 -4.87
C ALA A 37 2.84 15.87 -4.08
N ARG A 38 3.31 14.67 -4.43
CA ARG A 38 3.09 13.44 -3.64
C ARG A 38 3.82 13.49 -2.29
N GLU A 39 5.04 14.01 -2.26
CA GLU A 39 5.79 14.24 -1.03
C GLU A 39 5.09 15.25 -0.12
N HIS A 40 4.61 16.37 -0.69
CA HIS A 40 3.83 17.36 0.05
C HIS A 40 2.51 16.75 0.57
N LEU A 41 1.79 15.99 -0.24
CA LEU A 41 0.58 15.28 0.17
C LEU A 41 0.84 14.39 1.39
N THR A 42 1.91 13.60 1.34
CA THR A 42 2.29 12.66 2.40
C THR A 42 2.66 13.39 3.68
N SER A 43 3.46 14.46 3.57
CA SER A 43 3.82 15.30 4.72
C SER A 43 2.59 15.95 5.36
N ALA A 44 1.70 16.54 4.55
CA ALA A 44 0.47 17.17 5.02
C ALA A 44 -0.52 16.17 5.66
N LEU A 45 -0.56 14.94 5.15
CA LEU A 45 -1.37 13.88 5.74
C LEU A 45 -0.83 13.47 7.12
N ASN A 46 0.47 13.24 7.24
CA ASN A 46 1.12 12.90 8.50
C ASN A 46 0.99 14.02 9.54
N ALA A 47 1.05 15.29 9.11
CA ALA A 47 0.79 16.43 9.97
C ALA A 47 -0.68 16.47 10.47
N SER A 48 -1.62 15.92 9.70
CA SER A 48 -3.05 15.86 10.08
C SER A 48 -3.35 14.76 11.10
N PHE A 49 -2.51 13.72 11.17
CA PHE A 49 -2.70 12.56 12.05
C PHE A 49 -1.37 12.14 12.68
N PRO A 50 -0.98 12.72 13.82
CA PRO A 50 0.22 12.32 14.54
C PRO A 50 0.19 10.82 14.86
N ARG A 51 1.27 10.12 14.52
CA ARG A 51 1.43 8.67 14.64
C ARG A 51 2.88 8.35 14.91
N GLU A 52 3.14 7.25 15.64
CA GLU A 52 4.50 6.79 15.94
C GLU A 52 5.27 6.46 14.65
N GLN A 53 4.59 5.81 13.70
CA GLN A 53 5.12 5.52 12.38
C GLN A 53 4.35 6.31 11.32
N PRO A 54 4.94 7.38 10.75
CA PRO A 54 4.32 8.15 9.68
C PRO A 54 4.14 7.31 8.42
N TRP A 55 3.13 7.66 7.63
CA TRP A 55 2.91 7.05 6.33
C TRP A 55 4.05 7.41 5.38
N THR A 56 4.54 6.43 4.63
CA THR A 56 5.46 6.67 3.52
C THR A 56 4.71 7.12 2.26
N GLU A 57 5.41 7.79 1.36
CA GLU A 57 4.83 8.23 0.08
C GLU A 57 4.24 7.06 -0.70
N SER A 58 4.95 5.93 -0.75
CA SER A 58 4.49 4.74 -1.46
C SER A 58 3.22 4.13 -0.85
N GLN A 59 3.08 4.16 0.47
CA GLN A 59 1.85 3.72 1.14
C GLN A 59 0.66 4.61 0.80
N VAL A 60 0.87 5.94 0.77
CA VAL A 60 -0.15 6.91 0.36
C VAL A 60 -0.53 6.72 -1.11
N ALA A 61 0.46 6.52 -2.00
CA ALA A 61 0.25 6.27 -3.42
C ALA A 61 -0.55 4.98 -3.67
N VAL A 62 -0.18 3.87 -3.00
CA VAL A 62 -0.92 2.60 -3.06
C VAL A 62 -2.34 2.77 -2.54
N LYS A 63 -2.54 3.51 -1.44
CA LYS A 63 -3.89 3.79 -0.92
C LYS A 63 -4.73 4.54 -1.95
N PHE A 64 -4.19 5.57 -2.60
CA PHE A 64 -4.91 6.31 -3.63
C PHE A 64 -5.21 5.45 -4.87
N LYS A 65 -4.27 4.62 -5.33
CA LYS A 65 -4.50 3.65 -6.43
C LYS A 65 -5.63 2.68 -6.11
N ASN A 66 -5.69 2.17 -4.87
CA ASN A 66 -6.77 1.30 -4.42
C ASN A 66 -8.12 2.02 -4.40
N LEU A 67 -8.18 3.26 -3.92
CA LEU A 67 -9.41 4.06 -3.93
C LEU A 67 -9.92 4.34 -5.35
N ARG A 68 -9.02 4.57 -6.33
CA ARG A 68 -9.41 4.68 -7.75
C ARG A 68 -10.04 3.39 -8.25
N SER A 69 -9.41 2.25 -7.94
CA SER A 69 -9.92 0.93 -8.33
C SER A 69 -11.28 0.66 -7.70
N GLU A 70 -11.42 0.90 -6.39
CA GLU A 70 -12.69 0.79 -5.66
C GLU A 70 -13.77 1.69 -6.26
N TYR A 71 -13.45 2.92 -6.66
CA TYR A 71 -14.40 3.81 -7.30
C TYR A 71 -14.92 3.28 -8.64
N VAL A 72 -14.08 2.62 -9.44
CA VAL A 72 -14.52 1.96 -10.69
C VAL A 72 -15.49 0.81 -10.39
N GLU A 73 -15.20 0.01 -9.37
CA GLU A 73 -16.10 -1.06 -8.90
C GLU A 73 -17.44 -0.49 -8.44
N LEU A 74 -17.42 0.60 -7.67
CA LEU A 74 -18.62 1.29 -7.21
C LEU A 74 -19.43 1.87 -8.38
N LYS A 75 -18.78 2.49 -9.36
CA LYS A 75 -19.45 3.00 -10.57
C LYS A 75 -20.18 1.90 -11.32
N TRP A 76 -19.55 0.74 -11.49
CA TRP A 76 -20.20 -0.42 -12.08
C TRP A 76 -21.33 -0.96 -11.21
N LEU A 77 -21.14 -1.02 -9.88
CA LEU A 77 -22.17 -1.48 -8.95
C LEU A 77 -23.40 -0.56 -9.01
N SER A 78 -23.16 0.76 -9.08
CA SER A 78 -24.20 1.79 -9.19
C SER A 78 -24.99 1.74 -10.50
N SER A 79 -24.44 1.11 -11.54
CA SER A 79 -25.14 0.92 -12.81
C SER A 79 -25.95 -0.38 -12.87
N GLN A 80 -25.93 -1.21 -11.82
CA GLN A 80 -26.68 -2.47 -11.82
C GLN A 80 -28.17 -2.21 -11.52
N PRO A 81 -29.09 -2.92 -12.18
CA PRO A 81 -30.52 -2.83 -11.88
C PRO A 81 -30.82 -3.16 -10.40
N GLY A 82 -31.64 -2.33 -9.77
CA GLY A 82 -32.03 -2.49 -8.36
C GLY A 82 -30.97 -2.07 -7.34
N PHE A 83 -29.90 -1.39 -7.76
CA PHE A 83 -28.95 -0.79 -6.83
C PHE A 83 -29.59 0.35 -6.02
N HIS A 84 -29.24 0.40 -4.74
CA HIS A 84 -29.61 1.47 -3.81
C HIS A 84 -28.36 1.93 -3.06
N ASP A 85 -28.10 3.25 -3.07
CA ASP A 85 -26.87 3.86 -2.54
C ASP A 85 -26.71 3.66 -1.02
N ASP A 86 -27.82 3.55 -0.29
CA ASP A 86 -27.88 3.29 1.15
C ASP A 86 -27.78 1.80 1.50
N GLY A 87 -27.75 0.93 0.48
CA GLY A 87 -27.74 -0.52 0.63
C GLY A 87 -29.07 -1.12 1.10
N VAL A 88 -30.11 -0.31 1.32
CA VAL A 88 -31.42 -0.77 1.76
C VAL A 88 -32.12 -1.46 0.60
N GLY A 89 -32.70 -2.64 0.86
CA GLY A 89 -33.42 -3.42 -0.16
C GLY A 89 -32.53 -4.29 -1.07
N LEU A 90 -31.20 -4.29 -0.88
CA LEU A 90 -30.31 -5.18 -1.61
C LEU A 90 -30.33 -6.59 -1.00
N SER A 91 -31.04 -7.51 -1.64
CA SER A 91 -31.20 -8.89 -1.16
C SER A 91 -29.91 -9.72 -1.26
N GLU A 92 -29.85 -10.83 -0.51
CA GLU A 92 -28.74 -11.79 -0.60
C GLU A 92 -28.55 -12.32 -2.02
N ASP A 93 -29.64 -12.60 -2.73
CA ASP A 93 -29.57 -13.13 -4.10
C ASP A 93 -29.07 -12.07 -5.09
N TRP A 94 -29.39 -10.79 -4.86
CA TRP A 94 -28.81 -9.68 -5.61
C TRP A 94 -27.28 -9.64 -5.42
N TRP A 95 -26.80 -9.73 -4.17
CA TRP A 95 -25.37 -9.76 -3.87
C TRP A 95 -24.66 -11.01 -4.41
N LYS A 96 -25.32 -12.18 -4.42
CA LYS A 96 -24.79 -13.39 -5.08
C LYS A 96 -24.60 -13.17 -6.58
N ASN A 97 -25.57 -12.53 -7.24
CA ASN A 97 -25.45 -12.22 -8.66
C ASN A 97 -24.32 -11.21 -8.93
N VAL A 98 -24.20 -10.16 -8.11
CA VAL A 98 -23.07 -9.23 -8.16
C VAL A 98 -21.74 -9.94 -8.00
N LYS A 99 -21.61 -10.83 -7.00
CA LYS A 99 -20.38 -11.61 -6.79
C LYS A 99 -20.01 -12.48 -7.99
N ARG A 100 -21.01 -13.05 -8.68
CA ARG A 100 -20.82 -13.86 -9.88
C ARG A 100 -20.31 -13.03 -11.06
N LEU A 101 -20.86 -11.84 -11.26
CA LEU A 101 -20.50 -10.96 -12.37
C LEU A 101 -19.17 -10.22 -12.13
N ARG A 102 -18.99 -9.70 -10.91
CA ARG A 102 -17.85 -8.89 -10.53
C ARG A 102 -17.49 -9.11 -9.06
N PRO A 103 -16.66 -10.12 -8.75
CA PRO A 103 -16.34 -10.50 -7.37
C PRO A 103 -15.79 -9.35 -6.51
N LYS A 104 -15.02 -8.43 -7.10
CA LYS A 104 -14.45 -7.26 -6.40
C LYS A 104 -15.54 -6.30 -5.91
N ALA A 105 -16.63 -6.11 -6.67
CA ALA A 105 -17.76 -5.28 -6.29
C ALA A 105 -18.55 -5.87 -5.10
N HIS A 106 -18.42 -7.17 -4.80
CA HIS A 106 -19.03 -7.75 -3.59
C HIS A 106 -18.38 -7.24 -2.30
N ALA A 107 -17.16 -6.68 -2.35
CA ALA A 107 -16.51 -6.08 -1.18
C ALA A 107 -17.24 -4.83 -0.64
N PHE A 108 -18.26 -4.35 -1.36
CA PHE A 108 -19.12 -3.20 -1.05
C PHE A 108 -20.32 -3.56 -0.20
N ARG A 109 -20.64 -4.86 -0.08
CA ARG A 109 -21.66 -5.34 0.84
C ARG A 109 -21.31 -4.96 2.28
N GLY A 110 -22.25 -4.31 2.97
CA GLY A 110 -22.09 -3.85 4.36
C GLY A 110 -21.23 -2.60 4.54
N LYS A 111 -20.82 -1.94 3.44
CA LYS A 111 -20.05 -0.68 3.46
C LYS A 111 -20.78 0.49 2.79
N LEU A 112 -22.01 0.26 2.34
CA LEU A 112 -22.90 1.29 1.82
C LEU A 112 -23.49 2.10 2.98
N PRO A 113 -23.61 3.44 2.87
CA PRO A 113 -23.15 4.28 1.76
C PRO A 113 -21.62 4.52 1.79
N TRP A 114 -21.02 4.67 0.61
CA TRP A 114 -19.57 4.87 0.46
C TRP A 114 -19.16 6.33 0.56
N ILE A 115 -18.83 6.74 1.77
CA ILE A 115 -18.47 8.12 2.15
C ILE A 115 -17.36 8.79 1.34
N PHE A 116 -16.47 8.02 0.67
CA PHE A 116 -15.39 8.60 -0.14
C PHE A 116 -15.86 8.98 -1.55
N GLU A 117 -16.99 8.44 -2.02
CA GLU A 117 -17.46 8.57 -3.40
C GLU A 117 -17.56 10.03 -3.85
N PRO A 118 -18.16 10.97 -3.09
CA PRO A 118 -18.30 12.36 -3.54
C PRO A 118 -16.93 13.03 -3.78
N LYS A 119 -15.95 12.75 -2.91
CA LYS A 119 -14.59 13.29 -3.03
C LYS A 119 -13.86 12.67 -4.22
N MET A 120 -14.00 11.36 -4.42
CA MET A 120 -13.40 10.69 -5.57
C MET A 120 -14.01 11.15 -6.89
N LYS A 121 -15.33 11.32 -6.95
CA LYS A 121 -16.02 11.91 -8.10
C LYS A 121 -15.49 13.31 -8.42
N ALA A 122 -15.19 14.14 -7.42
CA ALA A 122 -14.62 15.47 -7.62
C ALA A 122 -13.17 15.46 -8.14
N ILE A 123 -12.45 14.34 -7.97
CA ILE A 123 -11.08 14.14 -8.48
C ILE A 123 -11.12 13.49 -9.87
N VAL A 124 -11.97 12.48 -10.09
CA VAL A 124 -12.00 11.74 -11.36
C VAL A 124 -12.90 12.42 -12.39
N GLY A 125 -14.06 12.93 -11.98
CA GLY A 125 -15.12 13.46 -12.84
C GLY A 125 -14.82 14.81 -13.50
N THR A 126 -13.67 15.43 -13.24
CA THR A 126 -13.21 16.62 -13.99
C THR A 126 -12.66 16.27 -15.38
N GLN A 127 -12.46 14.98 -15.68
CA GLN A 127 -12.20 14.51 -17.04
C GLN A 127 -13.38 13.63 -17.46
N GLU A 128 -14.18 14.10 -18.43
CA GLU A 128 -15.08 13.21 -19.16
C GLU A 128 -14.21 12.16 -19.88
N PRO A 129 -14.38 10.86 -19.59
CA PRO A 129 -13.70 9.86 -20.38
C PRO A 129 -14.41 9.74 -21.72
N LYS A 130 -13.66 9.84 -22.82
CA LYS A 130 -14.04 9.16 -24.07
C LYS A 130 -14.36 7.72 -23.70
N GLN A 131 -15.60 7.31 -23.94
CA GLN A 131 -16.05 5.94 -23.81
C GLN A 131 -15.08 5.05 -24.59
N ASP A 132 -14.38 4.14 -23.91
CA ASP A 132 -14.28 2.75 -24.34
C ASP A 132 -13.42 1.89 -23.39
N HIS A 133 -13.94 0.69 -23.16
CA HIS A 133 -13.33 -0.51 -22.58
C HIS A 133 -12.86 -0.51 -21.12
N SER A 134 -13.54 -1.36 -20.33
CA SER A 134 -13.21 -1.76 -18.96
C SER A 134 -11.90 -2.56 -18.81
N GLU A 135 -11.01 -2.50 -19.79
CA GLU A 135 -9.74 -3.24 -19.83
C GLU A 135 -8.52 -2.33 -20.07
N ALA A 136 -8.72 -1.11 -20.56
CA ALA A 136 -7.63 -0.21 -20.96
C ALA A 136 -6.92 0.52 -19.81
N TRP A 137 -7.55 0.63 -18.63
CA TRP A 137 -6.94 1.35 -17.50
C TRP A 137 -5.85 0.54 -16.78
N THR A 138 -5.82 -0.78 -16.97
CA THR A 138 -4.77 -1.66 -16.44
C THR A 138 -3.58 -1.85 -17.38
N ALA A 139 -3.75 -1.64 -18.68
CA ALA A 139 -2.72 -1.94 -19.69
C ALA A 139 -1.89 -0.73 -20.14
N VAL A 140 -2.32 0.51 -19.89
CA VAL A 140 -1.62 1.73 -20.36
C VAL A 140 -0.71 2.36 -19.28
N GLU A 141 -0.58 1.70 -18.12
CA GLU A 141 0.37 2.09 -17.06
C GLU A 141 1.80 1.59 -17.35
N GLU A 142 2.00 0.57 -18.20
CA GLU A 142 3.29 -0.14 -18.32
C GLU A 142 4.41 0.64 -19.05
N GLU A 143 4.11 1.51 -20.03
CA GLU A 143 5.18 2.16 -20.82
C GLU A 143 5.66 3.52 -20.29
N ALA A 144 4.88 4.19 -19.44
CA ALA A 144 5.30 5.47 -18.84
C ALA A 144 5.96 5.31 -17.47
N GLU A 145 5.90 4.11 -16.88
CA GLU A 145 6.38 3.81 -15.54
C GLU A 145 7.73 3.09 -15.49
N VAL A 146 8.29 2.65 -16.62
CA VAL A 146 9.57 1.89 -16.63
C VAL A 146 10.74 2.67 -16.02
N GLY A 147 10.76 4.01 -16.14
CA GLY A 147 11.82 4.82 -15.53
C GLY A 147 11.68 5.03 -14.01
N ASP A 148 10.47 5.32 -13.54
CA ASP A 148 10.22 5.71 -12.14
C ASP A 148 9.84 4.53 -11.23
N GLN A 149 9.19 3.47 -11.76
CA GLN A 149 8.89 2.25 -10.97
C GLN A 149 10.09 1.33 -10.81
N GLN A 150 11.00 1.27 -11.79
CA GLN A 150 12.18 0.41 -11.69
C GLN A 150 13.09 0.86 -10.54
N LEU A 151 13.16 2.16 -10.25
CA LEU A 151 13.87 2.73 -9.11
C LEU A 151 13.20 2.43 -7.74
N LEU A 152 11.88 2.26 -7.74
CA LEU A 152 11.11 1.85 -6.56
C LEU A 152 11.26 0.35 -6.27
N GLN A 153 11.38 -0.47 -7.32
CA GLN A 153 11.49 -1.94 -7.22
C GLN A 153 12.92 -2.38 -6.85
N SER A 154 13.95 -1.67 -7.32
CA SER A 154 15.36 -1.95 -6.96
C SER A 154 15.73 -1.67 -5.50
N GLN A 155 14.93 -0.90 -4.76
CA GLN A 155 15.15 -0.65 -3.32
C GLN A 155 14.49 -1.70 -2.40
N LEU A 156 13.81 -2.70 -2.95
CA LEU A 156 13.06 -3.72 -2.20
C LEU A 156 13.70 -5.12 -2.19
N GLN A 157 14.91 -5.29 -2.76
CA GLN A 157 15.67 -6.52 -2.58
C GLN A 157 16.50 -6.44 -1.28
N PRO A 158 16.24 -7.28 -0.27
CA PRO A 158 17.26 -7.58 0.72
C PRO A 158 18.44 -8.26 0.01
N GLN A 159 19.63 -7.65 0.08
CA GLN A 159 20.88 -8.35 -0.22
C GLN A 159 21.05 -9.46 0.83
N GLU A 160 20.58 -10.67 0.53
CA GLU A 160 21.17 -11.88 1.09
C GLU A 160 22.44 -12.17 0.28
N GLU A 161 23.56 -11.56 0.66
CA GLU A 161 24.87 -12.07 0.28
C GLU A 161 25.20 -13.26 1.19
N GLU A 162 24.83 -14.45 0.72
CA GLU A 162 25.47 -15.70 1.14
C GLU A 162 26.97 -15.62 0.81
N SER A 163 27.78 -15.29 1.81
CA SER A 163 29.23 -15.51 1.79
C SER A 163 29.50 -17.02 1.89
N ASN A 164 29.29 -17.75 0.80
CA ASN A 164 29.80 -19.10 0.63
C ASN A 164 31.18 -19.02 -0.02
N LYS A 165 32.24 -18.90 0.81
CA LYS A 165 33.61 -19.19 0.39
C LYS A 165 34.00 -20.55 0.93
N GLU A 166 33.77 -21.53 0.06
CA GLU A 166 34.48 -22.80 -0.02
C GLU A 166 36.00 -22.54 -0.02
N VAL A 167 36.71 -23.06 0.98
CA VAL A 167 38.16 -23.29 0.88
C VAL A 167 38.39 -24.71 1.35
N ALA A 168 38.53 -25.62 0.39
CA ALA A 168 39.13 -26.92 0.60
C ALA A 168 40.65 -26.82 0.51
N ASP A 169 41.30 -27.69 1.29
CA ASP A 169 42.55 -28.39 0.97
C ASP A 169 43.87 -27.97 1.67
N VAL A 170 44.18 -28.78 2.70
CA VAL A 170 45.44 -29.53 2.97
C VAL A 170 46.64 -28.88 3.69
N GLY A 171 47.07 -29.61 4.74
CA GLY A 171 48.37 -29.56 5.42
C GLY A 171 48.28 -28.82 6.76
N GLU A 172 48.80 -29.28 7.91
CA GLU A 172 49.74 -30.33 8.24
C GLU A 172 49.72 -30.51 9.77
N LEU A 173 50.32 -31.60 10.22
CA LEU A 173 50.34 -32.26 11.53
C LEU A 173 50.82 -31.44 12.76
N THR A 174 50.55 -32.06 13.93
CA THR A 174 51.20 -31.93 15.28
C THR A 174 50.63 -30.85 16.21
N ALA A 175 50.50 -31.00 17.53
CA ALA A 175 50.58 -32.13 18.47
C ALA A 175 50.00 -31.67 19.84
N VAL A 176 49.29 -32.57 20.53
CA VAL A 176 49.33 -32.92 21.97
C VAL A 176 49.43 -31.82 23.05
N SER A 177 48.49 -31.83 24.01
CA SER A 177 48.69 -31.98 25.48
C SER A 177 47.43 -31.50 26.23
N SER A 178 46.61 -32.40 26.79
CA SER A 178 46.52 -32.75 28.24
C SER A 178 46.19 -31.55 29.15
N GLY A 179 45.18 -31.58 30.05
CA GLY A 179 44.53 -32.73 30.66
C GLY A 179 43.35 -32.34 31.57
N ALA A 180 42.69 -33.39 32.04
CA ALA A 180 41.51 -33.39 32.88
C ALA A 180 41.80 -32.99 34.34
N ALA A 181 40.81 -32.43 35.03
CA ALA A 181 40.40 -32.88 36.37
C ALA A 181 39.11 -32.18 36.83
N GLN A 182 38.22 -33.01 37.36
CA GLN A 182 36.97 -32.64 38.02
C GLN A 182 37.20 -32.10 39.44
N ALA A 183 36.16 -31.40 39.91
CA ALA A 183 35.67 -31.32 41.29
C ALA A 183 36.57 -30.68 42.35
N THR A 184 36.01 -29.70 43.10
CA THR A 184 35.71 -29.84 44.53
C THR A 184 34.87 -28.64 44.99
N ALA A 185 33.84 -28.94 45.78
CA ALA A 185 32.93 -27.99 46.40
C ALA A 185 33.53 -27.32 47.66
N ARG A 186 32.82 -26.27 48.12
CA ARG A 186 32.69 -25.74 49.51
C ARG A 186 33.43 -24.45 49.89
N VAL A 187 32.58 -23.43 50.15
CA VAL A 187 32.35 -22.75 51.45
C VAL A 187 33.17 -21.49 51.82
N ARG A 188 32.39 -20.52 52.34
CA ARG A 188 32.67 -19.39 53.26
C ARG A 188 33.22 -18.10 52.62
N LEU A 189 32.45 -17.00 52.61
CA LEU A 189 32.06 -16.05 53.69
C LEU A 189 33.24 -15.21 54.22
N GLU A 190 33.03 -13.89 54.09
CA GLU A 190 33.59 -12.76 54.83
C GLU A 190 35.10 -12.44 54.67
N GLN A 191 35.41 -11.29 54.06
CA GLN A 191 35.82 -10.09 54.82
C GLN A 191 36.08 -8.86 53.93
N ASP A 192 35.67 -7.71 54.49
CA ASP A 192 36.24 -6.35 54.41
C ASP A 192 36.31 -5.59 53.08
N GLN A 193 35.44 -4.58 52.95
CA GLN A 193 35.80 -3.17 53.19
C GLN A 193 34.57 -2.30 53.48
#